data_AF-A0A3G5FI80-F1
#
_entry.id   AF-A0A3G5FI80-F1
#
_cell.length_a   1.000
_cell.length_b   1.000
_cell.length_c   1.000
_cell.angle_alpha   90.00
_cell.angle_beta   90.00
_cell.angle_gamma   90.00
#
_symmetry.space_group_name_H-M   'P 1'
#
loop_
_entity.id
_entity.type
_entity.pdbx_description
1 polymer ?
#
loop_
_entity_poly.entity_id
_entity_poly.type
_entity_poly.pdbx_seq_one_letter_code
_entity_poly.pdbx_strand_id
1 'polypeptide(L)'
;MSITKTEWQAIKDNNKYYDDIFWYAVKSTRIFCRPSCLSRLPKKENIEIYYTKEEAVQAGYRPCKRCQPLGEPVSNQEWVREIDTILLHNYQQKLTLEELAHLARGSESYLRHTYKVITGITPQKRLMNIRLSMAKKELLETDLTVKEVAESVGMENVAYFIKKFGEYYGDSPLQFRRKISNKIVPPKS
;
A
#
# COMPACT_ATOMS: atom_id res chain seq x y z
N MET A 1 -4.77 11.78 36.89
CA MET A 1 -6.00 12.43 36.37
C MET A 1 -7.05 11.37 36.10
N SER A 2 -8.34 11.67 36.29
CA SER A 2 -9.43 10.71 36.01
C SER A 2 -9.88 10.81 34.55
N ILE A 3 -10.05 9.67 33.88
CA ILE A 3 -10.62 9.60 32.52
C ILE A 3 -12.01 10.26 32.44
N THR A 4 -12.21 11.10 31.43
CA THR A 4 -13.50 11.76 31.19
C THR A 4 -14.54 10.77 30.64
N LYS A 5 -15.83 11.16 30.66
CA LYS A 5 -16.90 10.35 30.03
C LYS A 5 -16.68 10.19 28.53
N THR A 6 -16.23 11.25 27.85
CA THR A 6 -15.99 11.28 26.40
C THR A 6 -14.85 10.36 26.00
N GLU A 7 -13.70 10.45 26.67
CA GLU A 7 -12.53 9.57 26.40
C GLU A 7 -12.88 8.11 26.62
N TRP A 8 -13.59 7.81 27.71
CA TRP A 8 -14.03 6.44 27.99
C TRP A 8 -14.96 5.90 26.90
N GLN A 9 -15.91 6.71 26.43
CA GLN A 9 -16.84 6.33 25.38
C GLN A 9 -16.10 6.12 24.04
N ALA A 10 -15.15 6.99 23.70
CA ALA A 10 -14.34 6.86 22.50
C ALA A 10 -13.54 5.55 22.45
N ILE A 11 -12.94 5.14 23.57
CA ILE A 11 -12.24 3.85 23.69
C ILE A 11 -13.22 2.68 23.54
N LYS A 12 -14.39 2.77 24.18
CA LYS A 12 -15.42 1.71 24.12
C LYS A 12 -15.95 1.48 22.71
N ASP A 13 -16.12 2.57 21.95
CA ASP A 13 -16.69 2.55 20.61
C ASP A 13 -15.64 2.30 19.51
N ASN A 14 -14.36 2.13 19.87
CA ASN A 14 -13.23 2.06 18.93
C ASN A 14 -13.22 3.25 17.95
N ASN A 15 -13.48 4.46 18.47
CA ASN A 15 -13.73 5.62 17.63
C ASN A 15 -12.44 6.21 17.04
N LYS A 16 -12.23 6.00 15.74
CA LYS A 16 -11.08 6.50 14.96
C LYS A 16 -10.95 8.03 14.94
N TYR A 17 -12.03 8.78 15.18
CA TYR A 17 -11.96 10.24 15.24
C TYR A 17 -11.04 10.75 16.36
N TYR A 18 -10.92 9.99 17.44
CA TYR A 18 -10.08 10.35 18.59
C TYR A 18 -8.65 9.82 18.48
N ASP A 19 -8.33 9.08 17.43
CA ASP A 19 -6.95 8.74 17.14
C ASP A 19 -6.15 10.04 16.95
N ASP A 20 -4.97 10.10 17.57
CA ASP A 20 -4.09 11.28 17.60
C ASP A 20 -4.62 12.49 18.40
N ILE A 21 -5.83 12.43 18.95
CA ILE A 21 -6.30 13.39 19.96
C ILE A 21 -5.79 13.01 21.35
N PHE A 22 -5.85 11.71 21.67
CA PHE A 22 -5.31 11.16 22.91
C PHE A 22 -4.92 9.69 22.75
N TRP A 23 -4.11 9.21 23.68
CA TRP A 23 -3.72 7.82 23.84
C TRP A 23 -4.16 7.32 25.21
N TYR A 24 -4.50 6.05 25.29
CA TYR A 24 -4.83 5.43 26.56
C TYR A 24 -3.80 4.35 26.90
N ALA A 25 -3.37 4.32 28.15
CA ALA A 25 -2.39 3.38 28.67
C ALA A 25 -3.04 2.46 29.69
N VAL A 26 -2.67 1.19 29.66
CA VAL A 26 -3.21 0.15 30.53
C VAL A 26 -2.20 -0.16 31.62
N LYS A 27 -2.50 0.22 32.86
CA LYS A 27 -1.60 0.10 34.03
C LYS A 27 -1.06 -1.31 34.21
N SER A 28 -1.92 -2.33 34.05
CA SER A 28 -1.56 -3.73 34.29
C SER A 28 -0.61 -4.33 33.26
N THR A 29 -0.71 -3.95 31.98
CA THR A 29 0.13 -4.50 30.91
C THR A 29 1.31 -3.61 30.55
N ARG A 30 1.32 -2.36 31.04
CA ARG A 30 2.26 -1.32 30.64
C ARG A 30 2.29 -1.14 29.11
N ILE A 31 1.11 -1.18 28.49
CA ILE A 31 0.92 -0.96 27.06
C ILE A 31 0.02 0.27 26.87
N PHE A 32 0.37 1.15 25.93
CA PHE A 32 -0.51 2.23 25.47
C PHE A 32 -1.00 2.02 24.04
N CYS A 33 -2.17 2.60 23.75
CA CYS A 33 -2.98 2.35 22.56
C CYS A 33 -3.62 3.64 22.04
N ARG A 34 -4.05 3.61 20.78
CA ARG A 34 -5.01 4.55 20.18
C ARG A 34 -6.45 4.21 20.60
N PRO A 35 -7.40 5.16 20.66
CA PRO A 35 -8.81 4.88 20.97
C PRO A 35 -9.48 3.86 20.03
N SER A 36 -9.07 3.81 18.76
CA SER A 36 -9.55 2.79 17.79
C SER A 36 -8.95 1.39 17.95
N CYS A 37 -8.14 1.14 18.99
CA CYS A 37 -7.44 -0.12 19.15
C CYS A 37 -8.38 -1.29 19.44
N LEU A 38 -8.49 -2.23 18.49
CA LEU A 38 -9.31 -3.45 18.58
C LEU A 38 -8.89 -4.46 19.65
N SER A 39 -7.91 -4.14 20.50
CA SER A 39 -7.50 -4.98 21.63
C SER A 39 -8.65 -5.12 22.63
N ARG A 40 -8.64 -6.21 23.41
CA ARG A 40 -9.68 -6.43 24.43
C ARG A 40 -9.79 -5.19 25.33
N LEU A 41 -11.01 -4.66 25.46
CA LEU A 41 -11.30 -3.47 26.25
C LEU A 41 -10.84 -3.68 27.71
N PRO A 42 -9.88 -2.89 28.20
CA PRO A 42 -9.42 -2.99 29.59
C PRO A 42 -10.47 -2.41 30.55
N LYS A 43 -10.36 -2.75 31.84
CA LYS A 43 -11.19 -2.13 32.88
C LYS A 43 -10.88 -0.64 32.98
N LYS A 44 -11.92 0.18 33.09
CA LYS A 44 -11.83 1.65 33.16
C LYS A 44 -10.83 2.14 34.24
N GLU A 45 -10.83 1.51 35.41
CA GLU A 45 -9.93 1.82 36.54
C GLU A 45 -8.42 1.66 36.21
N ASN A 46 -8.11 0.79 35.25
CA ASN A 46 -6.74 0.49 34.82
C ASN A 46 -6.27 1.37 33.67
N ILE A 47 -7.06 2.36 33.27
CA ILE A 47 -6.73 3.25 32.16
C ILE A 47 -6.17 4.56 32.69
N GLU A 48 -5.15 5.04 32.00
CA GLU A 48 -4.58 6.37 32.11
C GLU A 48 -4.56 7.04 30.73
N ILE A 49 -4.80 8.34 30.66
CA ILE A 49 -4.87 9.09 29.40
C ILE A 49 -3.63 9.96 29.24
N TYR A 50 -3.12 10.02 28.02
CA TYR A 50 -2.00 10.84 27.58
C TYR A 50 -2.39 11.60 26.32
N TYR A 51 -1.95 12.84 26.15
CA TYR A 51 -2.30 13.66 24.98
C TYR A 51 -1.18 13.73 23.95
N THR A 52 -0.02 13.17 24.28
CA THR A 52 1.06 12.90 23.33
C THR A 52 1.54 11.46 23.48
N LYS A 53 2.06 10.91 22.38
CA LYS A 53 2.66 9.56 22.39
C LYS A 53 3.96 9.54 23.22
N GLU A 54 4.67 10.66 23.27
CA GLU A 54 5.90 10.86 24.02
C GLU A 54 5.66 10.78 25.53
N GLU A 55 4.61 11.40 26.06
CA GLU A 55 4.28 11.33 27.49
C GLU A 55 4.03 9.88 27.93
N ALA A 56 3.30 9.09 27.13
CA ALA A 56 3.04 7.69 27.43
C ALA A 56 4.33 6.86 27.46
N VAL A 57 5.26 7.13 26.53
CA VAL A 57 6.58 6.48 26.48
C VAL A 57 7.42 6.89 27.70
N GLN A 58 7.48 8.18 28.02
CA GLN A 58 8.22 8.70 29.18
C GLN A 58 7.68 8.16 30.51
N ALA A 59 6.37 7.91 30.60
CA ALA A 59 5.73 7.24 31.73
C ALA A 59 6.00 5.72 31.81
N GLY A 60 6.80 5.17 30.89
CA GLY A 60 7.25 3.79 30.88
C GLY A 60 6.28 2.80 30.21
N TYR A 61 5.34 3.29 29.41
CA TYR A 61 4.45 2.41 28.64
C TYR A 61 5.05 2.05 27.29
N ARG A 62 4.89 0.79 26.90
CA ARG A 62 5.30 0.29 25.58
C ARG A 62 4.18 0.48 24.56
N PRO A 63 4.49 0.78 23.30
CA PRO A 63 3.48 0.92 22.26
C PRO A 63 2.79 -0.42 21.97
N CYS A 64 1.48 -0.39 21.82
CA CYS A 64 0.72 -1.55 21.40
C CYS A 64 1.15 -1.98 19.99
N LYS A 65 1.55 -3.25 19.85
CA LYS A 65 1.92 -3.82 18.54
C LYS A 65 0.75 -3.90 17.56
N ARG A 66 -0.49 -3.87 18.07
CA ARG A 66 -1.71 -4.01 17.25
C ARG A 66 -2.14 -2.70 16.61
N CYS A 67 -2.30 -1.64 17.39
CA CYS A 67 -2.69 -0.33 16.86
C CYS A 67 -1.51 0.57 16.50
N GLN A 68 -0.27 0.13 16.78
CA GLN A 68 0.98 0.82 16.46
C GLN A 68 0.89 2.33 16.74
N PRO A 69 0.64 2.73 18.00
CA PRO A 69 0.26 4.10 18.35
C PRO A 69 1.36 5.15 18.10
N LEU A 70 2.60 4.70 17.87
CA LEU A 70 3.72 5.56 17.48
C LEU A 70 3.77 5.87 15.98
N GLY A 71 3.07 5.09 15.15
CA GLY A 71 2.98 5.35 13.73
C GLY A 71 2.37 6.73 13.51
N GLU A 72 2.98 7.53 12.65
CA GLU A 72 2.42 8.82 12.29
C GLU A 72 1.14 8.61 11.48
N PRO A 73 0.09 9.43 11.68
CA PRO A 73 -1.08 9.41 10.82
C PRO A 73 -0.66 9.87 9.42
N VAL A 74 -0.36 8.91 8.55
CA VAL A 74 -0.20 9.14 7.13
C VAL A 74 -1.60 9.33 6.55
N SER A 75 -1.85 10.44 5.86
CA SER A 75 -3.14 10.60 5.18
C SER A 75 -3.34 9.47 4.17
N ASN A 76 -4.59 9.08 3.91
CA ASN A 76 -4.83 8.04 2.90
C ASN A 76 -4.23 8.38 1.53
N GLN A 77 -4.10 9.68 1.20
CA GLN A 77 -3.44 10.13 -0.04
C GLN A 77 -1.93 9.87 -0.02
N GLU A 78 -1.25 10.21 1.08
CA GLU A 78 0.18 9.91 1.25
C GLU A 78 0.43 8.40 1.25
N TRP A 79 -0.45 7.64 1.90
CA TRP A 79 -0.36 6.19 1.93
C TRP A 79 -0.51 5.57 0.53
N VAL A 80 -1.44 6.09 -0.28
CA VAL A 80 -1.56 5.68 -1.69
C VAL A 80 -0.31 6.03 -2.51
N ARG A 81 0.32 7.18 -2.26
CA ARG A 81 1.61 7.54 -2.90
C ARG A 81 2.75 6.61 -2.49
N GLU A 82 2.79 6.20 -1.23
CA GLU A 82 3.73 5.20 -0.73
C GLU A 82 3.50 3.85 -1.43
N ILE A 83 2.24 3.41 -1.54
CA ILE A 83 1.88 2.18 -2.27
C ILE A 83 2.34 2.25 -3.72
N ASP A 84 2.11 3.37 -4.42
CA ASP A 84 2.61 3.57 -5.80
C ASP A 84 4.14 3.47 -5.88
N THR A 85 4.84 4.03 -4.89
CA THR A 85 6.30 3.95 -4.80
C THR A 85 6.76 2.50 -4.62
N ILE A 86 6.11 1.74 -3.73
CA ILE A 86 6.41 0.32 -3.50
C ILE A 86 6.18 -0.48 -4.79
N LEU A 87 5.05 -0.26 -5.47
CA LEU A 87 4.74 -0.93 -6.74
C LEU A 87 5.80 -0.64 -7.82
N LEU A 88 6.24 0.61 -7.95
CA LEU A 88 7.26 1.02 -8.93
C LEU A 88 8.65 0.45 -8.65
N HIS A 89 9.03 0.25 -7.38
CA HIS A 89 10.35 -0.31 -7.05
C HIS A 89 10.38 -1.84 -7.11
N ASN A 90 9.22 -2.49 -7.03
CA ASN A 90 9.12 -3.95 -6.91
C ASN A 90 8.36 -4.60 -8.08
N TYR A 91 8.08 -3.87 -9.17
CA TYR A 91 7.22 -4.38 -10.25
C TYR A 91 7.75 -5.66 -10.92
N GLN A 92 9.07 -5.83 -10.99
CA GLN A 92 9.72 -6.99 -11.60
C GLN A 92 9.55 -8.27 -10.77
N GLN A 93 9.31 -8.12 -9.47
CA GLN A 93 9.18 -9.24 -8.55
C GLN A 93 7.74 -9.75 -8.50
N LYS A 94 7.55 -10.98 -8.01
CA LYS A 94 6.23 -11.51 -7.70
C LYS A 94 5.68 -10.81 -6.45
N LEU A 95 5.05 -9.66 -6.65
CA LEU A 95 4.47 -8.86 -5.58
C LEU A 95 2.99 -9.21 -5.38
N THR A 96 2.71 -9.99 -4.33
CA THR A 96 1.34 -10.34 -3.92
C THR A 96 0.65 -9.17 -3.20
N LEU A 97 -0.68 -9.26 -3.03
CA LEU A 97 -1.41 -8.25 -2.26
C LEU A 97 -1.02 -8.27 -0.78
N GLU A 98 -0.74 -9.45 -0.24
CA GLU A 98 -0.27 -9.66 1.14
C GLU A 98 1.07 -8.98 1.36
N GLU A 99 2.06 -9.23 0.50
CA GLU A 99 3.37 -8.58 0.59
C GLU A 99 3.26 -7.07 0.42
N LEU A 100 2.44 -6.59 -0.51
CA LEU A 100 2.20 -5.15 -0.69
C LEU A 100 1.60 -4.53 0.57
N ALA A 101 0.64 -5.20 1.20
CA ALA A 101 0.04 -4.73 2.45
C ALA A 101 1.04 -4.72 3.60
N HIS A 102 1.88 -5.75 3.70
CA HIS A 102 2.97 -5.81 4.67
C HIS A 102 3.98 -4.66 4.48
N LEU A 103 4.45 -4.44 3.26
CA LEU A 103 5.38 -3.35 2.92
C LEU A 103 4.78 -1.97 3.19
N ALA A 104 3.48 -1.80 2.90
CA ALA A 104 2.74 -0.57 3.14
C ALA A 104 2.22 -0.46 4.59
N ARG A 105 2.58 -1.37 5.50
CA ARG A 105 2.18 -1.36 6.92
C ARG A 105 0.65 -1.30 7.13
N GLY A 106 -0.10 -2.01 6.29
CA GLY A 106 -1.56 -2.08 6.35
C GLY A 106 -2.13 -3.49 6.21
N SER A 107 -3.45 -3.61 6.29
CA SER A 107 -4.15 -4.85 5.97
C SER A 107 -4.53 -4.92 4.50
N GLU A 108 -4.57 -6.12 3.92
CA GLU A 108 -4.94 -6.32 2.51
C GLU A 108 -6.31 -5.72 2.16
N SER A 109 -7.31 -5.94 3.01
CA SER A 109 -8.67 -5.45 2.78
C SER A 109 -8.72 -3.92 2.79
N TYR A 110 -8.04 -3.28 3.75
CA TYR A 110 -8.02 -1.83 3.86
C TYR A 110 -7.21 -1.20 2.72
N LEU A 111 -6.08 -1.82 2.34
CA LEU A 111 -5.27 -1.38 1.21
C LEU A 111 -6.07 -1.44 -0.08
N ARG A 112 -6.69 -2.59 -0.39
CA ARG A 112 -7.49 -2.77 -1.60
C ARG A 112 -8.64 -1.77 -1.68
N HIS A 113 -9.35 -1.55 -0.57
CA HIS A 113 -10.47 -0.63 -0.51
C HIS A 113 -10.00 0.82 -0.69
N THR A 114 -9.10 1.29 0.16
CA THR A 114 -8.62 2.67 0.19
C THR A 114 -7.95 3.06 -1.13
N TYR A 115 -7.09 2.19 -1.67
CA TYR A 115 -6.41 2.44 -2.94
C TYR A 115 -7.42 2.57 -4.09
N LYS A 116 -8.44 1.72 -4.16
CA LYS A 116 -9.49 1.79 -5.20
C LYS A 116 -10.36 3.03 -5.05
N VAL A 117 -10.73 3.40 -3.83
CA VAL A 117 -11.52 4.61 -3.56
C VAL A 117 -10.78 5.87 -4.02
N ILE A 118 -9.46 5.93 -3.80
CA ILE A 118 -8.65 7.11 -4.13
C ILE A 118 -8.23 7.15 -5.60
N THR A 119 -7.81 6.01 -6.18
CA THR A 119 -7.22 5.97 -7.54
C THR A 119 -8.21 5.53 -8.63
N GLY A 120 -9.38 5.00 -8.24
CA GLY A 120 -10.35 4.40 -9.16
C GLY A 120 -10.01 2.98 -9.63
N ILE A 121 -8.80 2.46 -9.37
CA ILE A 121 -8.34 1.14 -9.82
C ILE A 121 -7.78 0.29 -8.67
N THR A 122 -7.63 -1.02 -8.88
CA THR A 122 -7.02 -1.88 -7.88
C THR A 122 -5.48 -1.79 -7.89
N PRO A 123 -4.80 -2.09 -6.77
CA PRO A 123 -3.34 -2.15 -6.73
C PRO A 123 -2.76 -3.12 -7.77
N GLN A 124 -3.38 -4.28 -7.98
CA GLN A 124 -2.95 -5.24 -9.00
C GLN A 124 -3.11 -4.71 -10.42
N LYS A 125 -4.16 -3.91 -10.68
CA LYS A 125 -4.33 -3.25 -11.98
C LYS A 125 -3.28 -2.17 -12.17
N ARG A 126 -2.92 -1.42 -11.13
CA ARG A 126 -1.80 -0.47 -11.16
C ARG A 126 -0.49 -1.18 -11.48
N LEU A 127 -0.16 -2.25 -10.77
CA LEU A 127 1.03 -3.07 -11.00
C LEU A 127 1.09 -3.55 -12.45
N MET A 128 -0.02 -4.06 -12.99
CA MET A 128 -0.11 -4.45 -14.40
C MET A 128 0.19 -3.27 -15.34
N ASN A 129 -0.37 -2.09 -15.10
CA ASN A 129 -0.13 -0.92 -15.94
C ASN A 129 1.36 -0.48 -15.92
N ILE A 130 2.01 -0.56 -14.75
CA ILE A 130 3.46 -0.29 -14.61
C ILE A 130 4.25 -1.28 -15.46
N ARG A 131 4.00 -2.59 -15.31
CA ARG A 131 4.69 -3.64 -16.08
C ARG A 131 4.54 -3.46 -17.58
N LEU A 132 3.34 -3.17 -18.06
CA LEU A 132 3.07 -2.93 -19.48
C LEU A 132 3.80 -1.69 -20.01
N SER A 133 3.89 -0.64 -19.20
CA SER A 133 4.62 0.59 -19.56
C SER A 133 6.13 0.37 -19.61
N MET A 134 6.70 -0.39 -18.68
CA MET A 134 8.10 -0.79 -18.71
C MET A 134 8.39 -1.73 -19.90
N ALA A 135 7.49 -2.67 -20.19
CA ALA A 135 7.62 -3.54 -21.36
C ALA A 135 7.60 -2.75 -22.66
N LYS A 136 6.73 -1.75 -22.78
CA LYS A 136 6.73 -0.84 -23.94
C LYS A 136 8.08 -0.15 -24.09
N LYS A 137 8.68 0.33 -23.00
CA LYS A 137 10.00 0.96 -23.01
C LYS A 137 11.07 -0.01 -23.52
N GLU A 138 11.14 -1.21 -23.00
CA GLU A 138 12.11 -2.22 -23.45
C GLU A 138 11.89 -2.68 -24.90
N LEU A 139 10.64 -2.76 -25.35
CA LEU A 139 10.32 -3.07 -26.75
C LEU A 139 10.85 -2.02 -27.73
N LEU A 140 10.98 -0.77 -27.28
CA LEU A 140 11.47 0.38 -28.06
C LEU A 140 12.99 0.54 -27.97
N GLU A 141 13.57 0.26 -26.82
CA GLU A 141 14.97 0.59 -26.51
C GLU A 141 15.93 -0.61 -26.63
N THR A 142 15.41 -1.83 -26.79
CA THR A 142 16.20 -3.06 -26.81
C THR A 142 15.76 -4.05 -27.89
N ASP A 143 16.68 -4.95 -28.24
CA ASP A 143 16.42 -6.08 -29.15
C ASP A 143 15.96 -7.36 -28.43
N LEU A 144 15.67 -7.29 -27.13
CA LEU A 144 15.20 -8.43 -26.34
C LEU A 144 13.98 -9.09 -26.97
N THR A 145 13.92 -10.41 -26.98
CA THR A 145 12.75 -11.17 -27.44
C THR A 145 11.51 -10.83 -26.61
N VAL A 146 10.32 -11.07 -27.17
CA VAL A 146 9.05 -10.85 -26.46
C VAL A 146 8.99 -11.63 -25.13
N LYS A 147 9.65 -12.81 -25.08
CA LYS A 147 9.78 -13.61 -23.87
C LYS A 147 10.67 -12.92 -22.83
N GLU A 148 11.86 -12.48 -23.22
CA GLU A 148 12.80 -11.79 -22.31
C GLU A 148 12.20 -10.49 -21.75
N VAL A 149 11.48 -9.72 -22.58
CA VAL A 149 10.75 -8.53 -22.12
C VAL A 149 9.63 -8.88 -21.13
N ALA A 150 8.94 -10.00 -21.33
CA ALA A 150 7.91 -10.43 -20.37
C ALA A 150 8.54 -10.81 -19.03
N GLU A 151 9.66 -11.53 -19.05
CA GLU A 151 10.40 -11.95 -17.86
C GLU A 151 11.01 -10.75 -17.11
N SER A 152 11.63 -9.80 -17.81
CA SER A 152 12.27 -8.60 -17.23
C SER A 152 11.29 -7.71 -16.45
N VAL A 153 10.01 -7.69 -16.85
CA VAL A 153 8.95 -6.92 -16.19
C VAL A 153 8.12 -7.74 -15.19
N GLY A 154 8.54 -8.97 -14.88
CA GLY A 154 7.89 -9.82 -13.88
C GLY A 154 6.61 -10.52 -14.37
N MET A 155 6.51 -10.81 -15.67
CA MET A 155 5.39 -11.51 -16.30
C MET A 155 5.84 -12.85 -16.93
N GLU A 156 5.98 -13.87 -16.09
CA GLU A 156 6.43 -15.22 -16.48
C GLU A 156 5.55 -15.88 -17.57
N ASN A 157 4.24 -15.61 -17.55
CA ASN A 157 3.33 -16.15 -18.55
C ASN A 157 3.30 -15.26 -19.80
N VAL A 158 4.09 -15.62 -20.81
CA VAL A 158 4.23 -14.88 -22.08
C VAL A 158 2.90 -14.73 -22.82
N ALA A 159 2.05 -15.77 -22.85
CA ALA A 159 0.74 -15.69 -23.52
C ALA A 159 -0.19 -14.68 -22.83
N TYR A 160 -0.18 -14.67 -21.50
CA TYR A 160 -0.91 -13.70 -20.70
C TYR A 160 -0.36 -12.28 -20.89
N PHE A 161 0.96 -12.12 -20.95
CA PHE A 161 1.61 -10.85 -21.27
C PHE A 161 1.19 -10.32 -22.65
N ILE A 162 1.30 -11.12 -23.70
CA ILE A 162 0.90 -10.72 -25.07
C ILE A 162 -0.56 -10.26 -25.09
N LYS A 163 -1.46 -11.03 -24.46
CA LYS A 163 -2.87 -10.69 -24.35
C LYS A 163 -3.07 -9.34 -23.64
N LYS A 164 -2.45 -9.15 -22.47
CA LYS A 164 -2.62 -7.91 -21.68
C LYS A 164 -2.00 -6.70 -22.35
N PHE A 165 -0.87 -6.87 -23.04
CA PHE A 165 -0.24 -5.81 -23.82
C PHE A 165 -1.13 -5.39 -24.99
N GLY A 166 -1.70 -6.35 -25.73
CA GLY A 166 -2.65 -6.08 -26.81
C GLY A 166 -3.93 -5.40 -26.35
N GLU A 167 -4.52 -5.85 -25.24
CA GLU A 167 -5.68 -5.20 -24.61
C GLU A 167 -5.39 -3.74 -24.20
N TYR A 168 -4.15 -3.42 -23.82
CA TYR A 168 -3.78 -2.11 -23.30
C TYR A 168 -3.30 -1.13 -24.39
N TYR A 169 -2.53 -1.60 -25.37
CA TYR A 169 -1.92 -0.77 -26.41
C TYR A 169 -2.54 -0.95 -27.80
N GLY A 170 -3.47 -1.89 -27.97
CA GLY A 170 -4.16 -2.17 -29.24
C GLY A 170 -3.39 -3.07 -30.22
N ASP A 171 -2.10 -3.30 -29.99
CA ASP A 171 -1.23 -4.17 -30.80
C ASP A 171 -0.54 -5.21 -29.92
N SER A 172 -0.29 -6.41 -30.45
CA SER A 172 0.61 -7.36 -29.77
C SER A 172 2.04 -6.79 -29.66
N PRO A 173 2.87 -7.23 -28.69
CA PRO A 173 4.25 -6.75 -28.53
C PRO A 173 5.08 -6.78 -29.82
N LEU A 174 4.96 -7.86 -30.60
CA LEU A 174 5.69 -8.03 -31.86
C LEU A 174 5.18 -7.08 -32.96
N GLN A 175 3.85 -6.92 -33.08
CA GLN A 175 3.26 -5.95 -34.02
C GLN A 175 3.65 -4.52 -33.66
N PHE A 176 3.62 -4.20 -32.37
CA PHE A 176 4.03 -2.91 -31.84
C PHE A 176 5.48 -2.59 -32.21
N ARG A 177 6.42 -3.53 -31.98
CA ARG A 177 7.82 -3.37 -32.37
C ARG A 177 8.00 -3.18 -33.87
N ARG A 178 7.38 -4.04 -34.69
CA ARG A 178 7.46 -3.95 -36.17
C ARG A 178 6.95 -2.60 -36.70
N LYS A 179 5.85 -2.08 -36.15
CA LYS A 179 5.30 -0.77 -36.54
C LYS A 179 6.28 0.36 -36.29
N ILE A 180 7.04 0.29 -35.20
CA ILE A 180 8.05 1.32 -34.87
C ILE A 180 9.27 1.18 -35.78
N SER A 181 9.79 -0.03 -35.98
CA SER A 181 10.90 -0.26 -36.92
C SER A 181 10.58 0.24 -38.33
N ASN A 182 9.35 0.00 -38.81
CA ASN A 182 8.89 0.47 -40.12
C ASN A 182 8.65 1.99 -40.20
N LYS A 183 8.54 2.70 -39.07
CA LYS A 183 8.46 4.17 -39.03
C LYS A 183 9.83 4.83 -39.00
N ILE A 184 10.85 4.14 -38.49
CA ILE A 184 12.22 4.64 -38.39
C ILE A 184 13.00 4.41 -39.70
N VAL A 185 12.66 3.37 -40.46
CA VAL A 185 13.19 3.13 -41.81
C VAL A 185 12.22 3.75 -42.83
N PRO A 186 12.56 4.86 -43.52
CA PRO A 186 11.70 5.38 -44.58
C PRO A 186 11.56 4.35 -45.70
N PRO A 187 10.43 4.31 -46.43
CA PRO A 187 10.27 3.42 -47.58
C PRO A 187 11.39 3.72 -48.57
N LYS A 188 12.17 2.67 -48.94
CA LYS A 188 13.09 2.75 -50.08
C LYS A 188 12.25 3.10 -51.31
N SER A 189 12.41 4.32 -51.80
CA SER A 189 11.98 4.78 -53.12
C SER A 189 12.66 3.98 -54.21
#